data_AF-A0A9X0JXL9-F1
#
_entry.id   AF-A0A9X0JXL9-F1
#
_cell.length_a   1.000
_cell.length_b   1.000
_cell.length_c   1.000
_cell.angle_alpha   90.00
_cell.angle_beta   90.00
_cell.angle_gamma   90.00
#
_symmetry.space_group_name_H-M   'P 1'
#
loop_
_entity.id
_entity.type
_entity.pdbx_description
1 polymer ?
#
loop_
_entity_poly.entity_id
_entity_poly.type
_entity_poly.pdbx_seq_one_letter_code
_entity_poly.pdbx_strand_id
1 'polypeptide(L)'
;ELAAFDDDIEQEGSPTFLGDKRIEGSVWPKSIRGSTPKVRGTCQIERAASESPHFMRFHVACPHCGEEQYLKFGDKETPFGLKWTPDDPSSVFYLCEHNACVIRQQELDFTDARYICEKTGIWTRDGILWFSSSGEEIEPPDSVTFHIWTAYSPFTTWVQIVKDWMKTKGDTGKRKTFVNTTLG
;
A
#
# COMPACT_ATOMS: atom_id res chain seq x y z
N GLU A 1 -16.07 5.87 -1.59
CA GLU A 1 -15.39 4.87 -0.75
C GLU A 1 -15.93 3.49 -1.11
N LEU A 2 -15.19 2.66 -1.85
CA LEU A 2 -15.69 1.36 -2.36
C LEU A 2 -15.88 0.31 -1.26
N ALA A 3 -15.05 0.33 -0.22
CA ALA A 3 -15.10 -0.65 0.86
C ALA A 3 -16.37 -0.59 1.72
N ALA A 4 -17.20 0.45 1.56
CA ALA A 4 -18.44 0.65 2.30
C ALA A 4 -19.69 0.18 1.55
N PHE A 5 -19.56 -0.24 0.29
CA PHE A 5 -20.68 -0.72 -0.51
C PHE A 5 -21.01 -2.17 -0.17
N ASP A 6 -22.30 -2.48 -0.23
CA ASP A 6 -22.79 -3.85 -0.14
C ASP A 6 -22.32 -4.67 -1.35
N ASP A 7 -22.19 -5.98 -1.16
CA ASP A 7 -21.72 -6.92 -2.18
C ASP A 7 -22.72 -7.09 -3.32
N ASP A 8 -24.00 -6.86 -3.03
CA ASP A 8 -25.14 -6.92 -3.95
C ASP A 8 -25.97 -5.64 -3.78
N ILE A 9 -25.97 -4.78 -4.80
CA ILE A 9 -26.70 -3.52 -4.79
C ILE A 9 -28.10 -3.76 -5.35
N GLU A 10 -29.11 -3.59 -4.51
CA GLU A 10 -30.52 -3.66 -4.92
C GLU A 10 -30.92 -4.97 -5.65
N GLN A 11 -30.22 -6.08 -5.38
CA GLN A 11 -30.38 -7.38 -6.07
C GLN A 11 -29.94 -7.37 -7.55
N GLU A 12 -29.20 -6.34 -7.99
CA GLU A 12 -28.62 -6.23 -9.32
C GLU A 12 -27.23 -6.89 -9.43
N GLY A 13 -26.61 -7.23 -8.29
CA GLY A 13 -25.31 -7.85 -8.20
C GLY A 13 -24.18 -6.89 -7.82
N SER A 14 -22.95 -7.27 -8.17
CA SER A 14 -21.74 -6.61 -7.68
C SER A 14 -21.58 -5.18 -8.23
N PRO A 15 -21.36 -4.17 -7.37
CA PRO A 15 -21.22 -2.78 -7.80
C PRO A 15 -20.05 -2.57 -8.75
N THR A 16 -18.95 -3.29 -8.55
CA THR A 16 -17.76 -3.22 -9.41
C THR A 16 -18.04 -3.79 -10.79
N PHE A 17 -18.72 -4.93 -10.88
CA PHE A 17 -19.03 -5.57 -12.16
C PHE A 17 -20.09 -4.79 -12.94
N LEU A 18 -21.12 -4.29 -12.24
CA LEU A 18 -22.13 -3.40 -12.84
C LEU A 18 -21.49 -2.13 -13.41
N GLY A 19 -20.53 -1.54 -12.68
CA GLY A 19 -19.75 -0.41 -13.16
C GLY A 19 -18.94 -0.73 -14.42
N ASP A 20 -18.25 -1.87 -14.42
CA ASP A 20 -17.46 -2.32 -15.57
C ASP A 20 -18.35 -2.57 -16.81
N LYS A 21 -19.57 -3.11 -16.63
CA LYS A 21 -20.53 -3.28 -17.72
C LYS A 21 -20.98 -1.96 -18.34
N ARG A 22 -21.07 -0.88 -17.57
CA ARG A 22 -21.48 0.45 -18.08
C ARG A 22 -20.42 1.11 -18.96
N ILE A 23 -19.17 0.65 -18.93
CA ILE A 23 -18.08 1.21 -19.74
C ILE A 23 -17.77 0.41 -21.01
N GLU A 24 -18.48 -0.70 -21.28
CA GLU A 24 -18.25 -1.55 -22.47
C GLU A 24 -18.39 -0.80 -23.80
N GLY A 25 -19.24 0.22 -23.86
CA GLY A 25 -19.41 1.07 -25.04
C GLY A 25 -18.35 2.18 -25.20
N SER A 26 -17.41 2.30 -24.26
CA SER A 26 -16.35 3.31 -24.32
C SER A 26 -15.29 2.92 -25.36
N VAL A 27 -14.74 3.92 -26.06
CA VAL A 27 -13.60 3.73 -26.97
C VAL A 27 -12.35 3.29 -26.21
N TRP A 28 -12.21 3.73 -24.94
CA TRP A 28 -11.09 3.40 -24.06
C TRP A 28 -11.62 3.12 -22.65
N PRO A 29 -12.16 1.93 -22.38
CA PRO A 29 -12.72 1.60 -21.07
C PRO A 29 -11.60 1.56 -20.01
N LYS A 30 -11.78 2.30 -18.92
CA LYS A 30 -10.88 2.26 -17.76
C LYS A 30 -11.69 2.32 -16.47
N SER A 31 -11.51 1.32 -15.61
CA SER A 31 -12.14 1.22 -14.29
C SER A 31 -11.10 1.54 -13.22
N ILE A 32 -11.24 2.69 -12.54
CA ILE A 32 -10.33 3.10 -11.45
C ILE A 32 -11.09 3.00 -10.13
N ARG A 33 -10.54 2.23 -9.19
CA ARG A 33 -11.15 1.95 -7.89
C ARG A 33 -10.20 2.40 -6.78
N GLY A 34 -10.70 3.25 -5.88
CA GLY A 34 -9.92 3.76 -4.74
C GLY A 34 -10.69 3.61 -3.44
N SER A 35 -10.08 2.99 -2.43
CA SER A 35 -10.61 2.89 -1.07
C SER A 35 -9.52 2.41 -0.12
N THR A 36 -9.70 2.64 1.18
CA THR A 36 -8.97 1.92 2.22
C THR A 36 -9.62 0.55 2.44
N PRO A 37 -8.84 -0.55 2.52
CA PRO A 37 -9.39 -1.86 2.88
C PRO A 37 -10.00 -1.82 4.29
N LYS A 38 -11.10 -2.55 4.46
CA LYS A 38 -11.86 -2.62 5.72
C LYS A 38 -11.76 -4.02 6.31
N VAL A 39 -12.88 -4.70 6.49
CA VAL A 39 -12.91 -6.05 7.07
C VAL A 39 -12.52 -7.05 6.01
N ARG A 40 -11.49 -7.86 6.29
CA ARG A 40 -11.08 -8.94 5.41
C ARG A 40 -12.27 -9.84 5.05
N GLY A 41 -12.46 -10.10 3.76
CA GLY A 41 -13.48 -11.01 3.23
C GLY A 41 -14.84 -10.39 2.92
N THR A 42 -15.16 -9.20 3.43
CA THR A 42 -16.37 -8.43 3.05
C THR A 42 -16.02 -7.12 2.34
N CYS A 43 -14.73 -6.89 2.10
CA CYS A 43 -14.25 -5.62 1.59
C CYS A 43 -14.14 -5.66 0.06
N GLN A 44 -15.02 -4.92 -0.62
CA GLN A 44 -15.04 -4.84 -2.08
C GLN A 44 -13.69 -4.43 -2.70
N ILE A 45 -12.94 -3.51 -2.05
CA ILE A 45 -11.61 -3.12 -2.55
C ILE A 45 -10.57 -4.21 -2.36
N GLU A 46 -10.64 -5.00 -1.27
CA GLU A 46 -9.74 -6.14 -1.07
C GLU A 46 -9.99 -7.21 -2.14
N ARG A 47 -11.26 -7.51 -2.43
CA ARG A 47 -11.63 -8.45 -3.49
C ARG A 47 -11.10 -7.97 -4.85
N ALA A 48 -11.42 -6.74 -5.25
CA ALA A 48 -10.94 -6.15 -6.50
C ALA A 48 -9.40 -6.14 -6.58
N ALA A 49 -8.73 -5.84 -5.48
CA ALA A 49 -7.27 -5.88 -5.39
C ALA A 49 -6.70 -7.29 -5.57
N SER A 50 -7.38 -8.30 -5.02
CA SER A 50 -6.95 -9.71 -5.09
C SER A 50 -7.17 -10.33 -6.47
N GLU A 51 -8.20 -9.89 -7.21
CA GLU A 51 -8.51 -10.32 -8.58
C GLU A 51 -7.45 -9.89 -9.58
N SER A 52 -6.71 -8.81 -9.29
CA SER A 52 -5.61 -8.37 -10.13
C SER A 52 -4.41 -9.35 -10.03
N PRO A 53 -3.84 -9.77 -11.17
CA PRO A 53 -2.63 -10.59 -11.18
C PRO A 53 -1.40 -9.80 -10.70
N HIS A 54 -1.47 -8.47 -10.68
CA HIS A 54 -0.35 -7.60 -10.31
C HIS A 54 -0.66 -6.78 -9.07
N PHE A 55 0.06 -7.07 -7.98
CA PHE A 55 -0.05 -6.34 -6.72
C PHE A 55 1.22 -5.53 -6.48
N MET A 56 1.13 -4.23 -6.72
CA MET A 56 2.23 -3.28 -6.75
C MET A 56 2.45 -2.66 -5.36
N ARG A 57 3.69 -2.75 -4.86
CA ARG A 57 4.15 -2.03 -3.67
C ARG A 57 5.07 -0.90 -4.07
N PHE A 58 5.07 0.18 -3.31
CA PHE A 58 5.97 1.30 -3.54
C PHE A 58 7.33 1.05 -2.87
N HIS A 59 8.35 0.74 -3.68
CA HIS A 59 9.71 0.49 -3.22
C HIS A 59 10.52 1.77 -3.21
N VAL A 60 11.36 1.90 -2.18
CA VAL A 60 12.28 3.01 -1.96
C VAL A 60 13.65 2.45 -1.60
N ALA A 61 14.71 3.07 -2.09
CA ALA A 61 16.07 2.67 -1.79
C ALA A 61 16.44 3.04 -0.34
N CYS A 62 17.15 2.16 0.36
CA CYS A 62 17.77 2.54 1.62
C CYS A 62 18.87 3.58 1.37
N PRO A 63 18.87 4.74 2.05
CA PRO A 63 19.91 5.77 1.85
C PRO A 63 21.31 5.33 2.31
N HIS A 64 21.43 4.23 3.04
CA HIS A 64 22.71 3.74 3.58
C HIS A 64 23.26 2.53 2.83
N CYS A 65 22.41 1.62 2.34
CA CYS A 65 22.87 0.42 1.61
C CYS A 65 22.42 0.35 0.15
N GLY A 66 21.56 1.25 -0.32
CA GLY A 66 21.07 1.28 -1.70
C GLY A 66 20.01 0.22 -2.04
N GLU A 67 19.87 -0.82 -1.23
CA GLU A 67 18.88 -1.88 -1.46
C GLU A 67 17.44 -1.35 -1.40
N GLU A 68 16.62 -1.77 -2.36
CA GLU A 68 15.23 -1.36 -2.48
C GLU A 68 14.31 -2.19 -1.58
N GLN A 69 13.38 -1.53 -0.91
CA GLN A 69 12.39 -2.15 -0.03
C GLN A 69 11.11 -1.33 -0.03
N TYR A 70 9.98 -1.94 0.28
CA TYR A 70 8.80 -1.18 0.67
C TYR A 70 8.74 -1.10 2.21
N LEU A 71 8.31 0.05 2.71
CA LEU A 71 8.19 0.31 4.13
C LEU A 71 7.09 -0.56 4.72
N LYS A 72 7.41 -1.22 5.83
CA LYS A 72 6.45 -1.98 6.65
C LYS A 72 6.33 -1.33 8.02
N PHE A 73 5.14 -1.33 8.61
CA PHE A 73 4.97 -0.87 9.99
C PHE A 73 5.81 -1.70 10.95
N GLY A 74 5.84 -3.03 10.74
CA GLY A 74 6.51 -3.97 11.62
C GLY A 74 5.71 -4.23 12.89
N ASP A 75 6.07 -5.31 13.57
CA ASP A 75 5.58 -5.62 14.91
C ASP A 75 6.76 -5.88 15.86
N LYS A 76 6.49 -6.42 17.05
CA LYS A 76 7.53 -6.73 18.02
C LYS A 76 8.48 -7.84 17.57
N GLU A 77 8.04 -8.73 16.68
CA GLU A 77 8.78 -9.93 16.28
C GLU A 77 9.54 -9.71 14.97
N THR A 78 9.03 -8.84 14.12
CA THR A 78 9.65 -8.46 12.85
C THR A 78 10.96 -7.70 13.13
N PRO A 79 12.13 -8.13 12.62
CA PRO A 79 13.41 -7.46 12.91
C PRO A 79 13.57 -6.11 12.20
N PHE A 80 12.75 -5.82 11.19
CA PHE A 80 12.75 -4.58 10.41
C PHE A 80 11.44 -3.80 10.57
N GLY A 81 11.30 -2.66 9.88
CA GLY A 81 10.11 -1.81 9.93
C GLY A 81 10.27 -0.61 10.86
N LEU A 82 9.15 0.03 11.24
CA LEU A 82 9.20 1.14 12.21
C LEU A 82 9.53 0.61 13.61
N LYS A 83 10.53 1.23 14.25
CA LYS A 83 11.00 0.92 15.60
C LYS A 83 11.08 2.19 16.42
N TRP A 84 10.77 2.08 17.70
CA TRP A 84 10.81 3.19 18.65
C TRP A 84 10.97 2.64 20.07
N THR A 85 11.48 3.48 20.96
CA THR A 85 11.56 3.18 22.39
C THR A 85 10.16 3.23 23.00
N PRO A 86 9.79 2.28 23.90
CA PRO A 86 8.51 2.33 24.60
C PRO A 86 8.26 3.70 25.24
N ASP A 87 7.04 4.21 25.07
CA ASP A 87 6.58 5.49 25.61
C ASP A 87 7.27 6.76 25.06
N ASP A 88 8.16 6.62 24.06
CA ASP A 88 8.77 7.74 23.33
C ASP A 88 8.56 7.64 21.80
N PRO A 89 7.46 8.19 21.28
CA PRO A 89 7.19 8.24 19.84
C PRO A 89 8.21 9.06 19.04
N SER A 90 8.94 9.97 19.67
CA SER A 90 9.91 10.83 18.97
C SER A 90 11.18 10.09 18.57
N SER A 91 11.47 8.98 19.25
CA SER A 91 12.58 8.08 18.94
C SER A 91 12.36 7.20 17.70
N VAL A 92 11.24 7.36 16.98
CA VAL A 92 10.93 6.49 15.85
C VAL A 92 11.95 6.60 14.71
N PHE A 93 12.35 5.45 14.20
CA PHE A 93 13.13 5.29 12.98
C PHE A 93 12.62 4.07 12.21
N TYR A 94 13.03 3.94 10.97
CA TYR A 94 12.80 2.75 10.17
C TYR A 94 14.06 1.90 10.12
N LEU A 95 13.94 0.60 10.40
CA LEU A 95 15.03 -0.34 10.33
C LEU A 95 14.96 -1.12 9.01
N CYS A 96 15.99 -0.99 8.18
CA CYS A 96 16.05 -1.60 6.85
C CYS A 96 15.99 -3.14 6.91
N GLU A 97 15.23 -3.76 6.00
CA GLU A 97 15.05 -5.22 5.95
C GLU A 97 16.28 -5.99 5.44
N HIS A 98 17.16 -5.33 4.69
CA HIS A 98 18.35 -5.95 4.09
C HIS A 98 19.54 -5.94 5.02
N ASN A 99 19.90 -4.75 5.53
CA ASN A 99 21.15 -4.54 6.27
C ASN A 99 20.96 -3.93 7.67
N ALA A 100 19.71 -3.89 8.18
CA ALA A 100 19.40 -3.31 9.49
C ALA A 100 19.94 -1.88 9.69
N CYS A 101 20.02 -1.09 8.60
CA CYS A 101 20.36 0.31 8.67
C CYS A 101 19.24 1.10 9.37
N VAL A 102 19.63 2.02 10.25
CA VAL A 102 18.70 2.95 10.91
C VAL A 102 18.45 4.12 9.96
N ILE A 103 17.22 4.23 9.44
CA ILE A 103 16.80 5.27 8.51
C ILE A 103 15.87 6.23 9.25
N ARG A 104 16.11 7.54 9.17
CA ARG A 104 15.16 8.58 9.62
C ARG A 104 14.28 9.01 8.46
N GLN A 105 13.07 9.48 8.78
CA GLN A 105 12.08 9.89 7.77
C GLN A 105 12.64 10.93 6.79
N GLN A 106 13.49 11.85 7.28
CA GLN A 106 14.10 12.94 6.51
C GLN A 106 15.12 12.44 5.47
N GLU A 107 15.65 11.24 5.67
CA GLU A 107 16.68 10.64 4.82
C GLU A 107 16.07 9.84 3.66
N LEU A 108 14.76 9.65 3.63
CA LEU A 108 14.10 8.98 2.53
C LEU A 108 14.11 9.86 1.28
N ASP A 109 14.66 9.29 0.21
CA ASP A 109 14.61 9.85 -1.13
C ASP A 109 13.67 9.01 -2.00
N PHE A 110 12.70 9.68 -2.62
CA PHE A 110 11.73 9.06 -3.52
C PHE A 110 12.07 9.25 -5.00
N THR A 111 13.20 9.91 -5.33
CA THR A 111 13.63 10.19 -6.71
C THR A 111 13.71 8.92 -7.54
N ASP A 112 14.27 7.86 -6.97
CA ASP A 112 14.40 6.55 -7.63
C ASP A 112 13.34 5.53 -7.22
N ALA A 113 12.34 5.95 -6.45
CA ALA A 113 11.28 5.06 -6.01
C ALA A 113 10.44 4.56 -7.19
N ARG A 114 9.96 3.33 -7.08
CA ARG A 114 9.17 2.66 -8.11
C ARG A 114 8.17 1.69 -7.52
N TYR A 115 7.12 1.43 -8.27
CA TYR A 115 6.18 0.38 -7.93
C TYR A 115 6.69 -0.95 -8.48
N ILE A 116 6.82 -1.96 -7.61
CA ILE A 116 7.23 -3.32 -7.99
C ILE A 116 6.12 -4.30 -7.62
N CYS A 117 5.78 -5.20 -8.53
CA CYS A 117 4.78 -6.23 -8.31
C CYS A 117 5.34 -7.34 -7.41
N GLU A 118 4.78 -7.56 -6.23
CA GLU A 118 5.22 -8.64 -5.31
C GLU A 118 5.06 -10.04 -5.91
N LYS A 119 4.08 -10.22 -6.81
CA LYS A 119 3.78 -11.52 -7.44
C LYS A 119 4.64 -11.87 -8.66
N THR A 120 5.09 -10.87 -9.42
CA THR A 120 5.66 -11.08 -10.78
C THR A 120 6.98 -10.35 -11.02
N GLY A 121 7.31 -9.36 -10.18
CA GLY A 121 8.51 -8.54 -10.34
C GLY A 121 8.43 -7.49 -11.45
N ILE A 122 7.33 -7.40 -12.21
CA ILE A 122 7.15 -6.27 -13.13
C ILE A 122 7.12 -4.96 -12.33
N TRP A 123 7.54 -3.86 -12.95
CA TRP A 123 7.61 -2.58 -12.26
C TRP A 123 7.32 -1.40 -13.18
N THR A 124 6.98 -0.28 -12.54
CA THR A 124 6.73 1.00 -13.21
C THR A 124 7.12 2.15 -12.27
N ARG A 125 7.54 3.29 -12.83
CA ARG A 125 7.82 4.53 -12.09
C ARG A 125 6.65 5.51 -12.13
N ASP A 126 5.92 5.53 -13.24
CA ASP A 126 4.93 6.55 -13.57
C ASP A 126 3.53 5.98 -13.91
N GLY A 127 3.41 4.65 -14.00
CA GLY A 127 2.19 3.98 -14.46
C GLY A 127 1.95 4.08 -15.98
N ILE A 128 2.90 4.65 -16.72
CA ILE A 128 2.87 4.81 -18.18
C ILE A 128 3.82 3.79 -18.81
N LEU A 129 5.09 3.79 -18.40
CA LEU A 129 6.09 2.82 -18.85
C LEU A 129 6.15 1.63 -17.90
N TRP A 130 6.16 0.43 -18.49
CA TRP A 130 6.17 -0.82 -17.75
C TRP A 130 7.38 -1.63 -18.14
N PHE A 131 7.94 -2.31 -17.15
CA PHE A 131 9.15 -3.08 -17.31
C PHE A 131 8.98 -4.46 -16.70
N SER A 132 9.58 -5.47 -17.32
CA SER A 132 9.71 -6.80 -16.76
C SER A 132 10.67 -6.79 -15.56
N SER A 133 10.72 -7.90 -14.83
CA SER A 133 11.68 -8.07 -13.72
C SER A 133 13.14 -8.04 -14.16
N SER A 134 13.43 -8.29 -15.45
CA SER A 134 14.77 -8.15 -16.04
C SER A 134 15.07 -6.73 -16.54
N GLY A 135 14.09 -5.82 -16.53
CA GLY A 135 14.25 -4.43 -16.94
C GLY A 135 13.98 -4.14 -18.42
N GLU A 136 13.43 -5.10 -19.17
CA GLU A 136 12.97 -4.88 -20.54
C GLU A 136 11.61 -4.19 -20.53
N GLU A 137 11.39 -3.22 -21.43
CA GLU A 137 10.09 -2.57 -21.58
C GLU A 137 9.04 -3.58 -22.07
N ILE A 138 7.86 -3.53 -21.45
CA ILE A 138 6.72 -4.39 -21.77
C ILE A 138 5.46 -3.54 -21.96
N GLU A 139 4.45 -4.13 -22.60
CA GLU A 139 3.13 -3.51 -22.67
C GLU A 139 2.51 -3.33 -21.27
N PRO A 140 1.75 -2.24 -21.05
CA PRO A 140 1.02 -2.04 -19.80
C PRO A 140 0.08 -3.21 -19.49
N PRO A 141 0.07 -3.75 -18.25
CA PRO A 141 -0.84 -4.83 -17.90
C PRO A 141 -2.31 -4.38 -17.90
N ASP A 142 -3.20 -5.28 -18.30
CA ASP A 142 -4.65 -5.02 -18.38
C ASP A 142 -5.29 -4.68 -17.03
N SER A 143 -4.73 -5.20 -15.92
CA SER A 143 -5.24 -5.00 -14.57
C SER A 143 -4.10 -4.95 -13.56
N VAL A 144 -4.08 -3.89 -12.74
CA VAL A 144 -3.03 -3.66 -11.74
C VAL A 144 -3.65 -3.13 -10.45
N THR A 145 -3.09 -3.53 -9.32
CA THR A 145 -3.44 -3.02 -7.99
C THR A 145 -2.27 -2.29 -7.39
N PHE A 146 -2.46 -1.06 -6.94
CA PHE A 146 -1.46 -0.31 -6.21
C PHE A 146 -1.79 -0.26 -4.73
N HIS A 147 -0.83 -0.61 -3.89
CA HIS A 147 -0.89 -0.39 -2.45
C HIS A 147 0.17 0.60 -2.01
N ILE A 148 -0.28 1.61 -1.27
CA ILE A 148 0.55 2.59 -0.58
C ILE A 148 -0.11 2.91 0.76
N TRP A 149 0.70 3.24 1.76
CA TRP A 149 0.22 3.52 3.11
C TRP A 149 0.87 4.77 3.69
N THR A 150 0.40 5.17 4.86
CA THR A 150 0.65 6.50 5.42
C THR A 150 2.13 6.82 5.69
N ALA A 151 3.01 5.82 5.80
CA ALA A 151 4.44 6.03 6.03
C ALA A 151 5.17 6.80 4.91
N TYR A 152 4.63 6.82 3.70
CA TYR A 152 5.19 7.55 2.55
C TYR A 152 4.62 8.98 2.39
N SER A 153 3.60 9.33 3.17
CA SER A 153 2.90 10.60 2.98
C SER A 153 3.74 11.79 3.48
N PRO A 154 3.85 12.88 2.70
CA PRO A 154 4.50 14.11 3.16
C PRO A 154 3.63 14.89 4.17
N PHE A 155 2.36 14.51 4.36
CA PHE A 155 1.41 15.20 5.23
C PHE A 155 1.35 14.65 6.65
N THR A 156 2.14 13.61 6.95
CA THR A 156 2.21 12.99 8.26
C THR A 156 3.64 12.61 8.60
N THR A 157 3.92 12.42 9.88
CA THR A 157 5.24 12.00 10.34
C THR A 157 5.17 10.60 10.92
N TRP A 158 6.27 9.86 10.87
CA TRP A 158 6.37 8.58 11.57
C TRP A 158 6.10 8.73 13.06
N VAL A 159 6.49 9.87 13.65
CA VAL A 159 6.18 10.21 15.05
C VAL A 159 4.67 10.24 15.27
N GLN A 160 3.92 10.87 14.36
CA GLN A 160 2.47 10.93 14.43
C GLN A 160 1.83 9.55 14.25
N ILE A 161 2.31 8.75 13.30
CA ILE A 161 1.85 7.36 13.10
C ILE A 161 2.04 6.55 14.39
N VAL A 162 3.20 6.63 15.04
CA VAL A 162 3.47 5.93 16.31
C VAL A 162 2.58 6.44 17.44
N LYS A 163 2.38 7.76 17.55
CA LYS A 163 1.43 8.34 18.52
C LYS A 163 0.03 7.77 18.35
N ASP A 164 -0.45 7.66 17.11
CA ASP A 164 -1.78 7.15 16.84
C ASP A 164 -1.89 5.65 17.08
N TRP A 165 -0.84 4.87 16.77
CA TRP A 165 -0.76 3.46 17.15
C TRP A 165 -0.84 3.27 18.67
N MET A 166 -0.10 4.06 19.44
CA MET A 166 -0.11 3.97 20.91
C MET A 166 -1.50 4.26 21.52
N LYS A 167 -2.28 5.17 20.92
CA LYS A 167 -3.67 5.45 21.33
C LYS A 167 -4.63 4.27 21.13
N THR A 168 -4.24 3.26 20.33
CA THR A 168 -5.05 2.06 20.10
C THR A 168 -4.84 0.98 21.16
N LYS A 169 -3.84 1.13 22.05
CA LYS A 169 -3.51 0.12 23.05
C LYS A 169 -4.72 -0.15 23.97
N GLY A 170 -5.16 -1.41 24.00
CA GLY A 170 -6.32 -1.84 24.77
C GLY A 170 -7.68 -1.57 24.11
N ASP A 171 -7.73 -1.01 22.90
CA ASP A 171 -8.95 -0.70 22.17
C ASP A 171 -8.93 -1.34 20.78
N THR A 172 -9.66 -2.45 20.65
CA THR A 172 -9.73 -3.23 19.39
C THR A 172 -10.38 -2.45 18.26
N GLY A 173 -11.33 -1.56 18.57
CA GLY A 173 -11.99 -0.69 17.59
C GLY A 173 -11.01 0.32 17.00
N LYS A 174 -10.28 1.04 17.85
CA LYS A 174 -9.23 1.97 17.40
C LYS A 174 -8.11 1.26 16.65
N ARG A 175 -7.72 0.06 17.10
CA ARG A 175 -6.69 -0.74 16.43
C ARG A 175 -7.13 -1.13 15.02
N LYS A 176 -8.38 -1.55 14.86
CA LYS A 176 -8.98 -1.83 13.55
C LYS A 176 -8.99 -0.59 12.66
N THR A 177 -9.42 0.56 13.19
CA THR A 177 -9.39 1.82 12.44
C THR A 177 -7.97 2.17 11.99
N PHE A 178 -6.98 2.09 12.87
CA PHE A 178 -5.58 2.37 12.53
C PHE A 178 -5.09 1.46 11.40
N VAL A 179 -5.30 0.15 11.51
CA VAL A 179 -4.88 -0.79 10.45
C VAL A 179 -5.51 -0.39 9.11
N ASN A 180 -6.83 -0.25 9.08
CA ASN A 180 -7.56 0.02 7.85
C ASN A 180 -7.20 1.36 7.20
N THR A 181 -7.05 2.43 7.98
CA THR A 181 -6.86 3.79 7.44
C THR A 181 -5.42 4.23 7.35
N THR A 182 -4.53 3.64 8.15
CA THR A 182 -3.11 4.02 8.21
C THR A 182 -2.22 3.03 7.47
N LEU A 183 -2.45 1.73 7.65
CA LEU A 183 -1.62 0.69 7.03
C LEU A 183 -2.16 0.24 5.67
N GLY A 184 -3.47 0.35 5.46
CA GLY A 184 -4.15 -0.24 4.31
C GLY A 184 -4.13 -1.75 4.43
#